data_AF-A0A1T2XLP2-F1
#
_entry.id   AF-A0A1T2XLP2-F1
#
_cell.length_a   1.000
_cell.length_b   1.000
_cell.length_c   1.000
_cell.angle_alpha   90.00
_cell.angle_beta   90.00
_cell.angle_gamma   90.00
#
_symmetry.space_group_name_H-M   'P 1'
#
loop_
_entity.id
_entity.type
_entity.pdbx_description
1 polymer ?
#
loop_
_entity_poly.entity_id
_entity_poly.type
_entity_poly.pdbx_seq_one_letter_code
_entity_poly.pdbx_strand_id
1 'polypeptide(L)' 'MEKQGKASTRAKDKYNAANYDQIKIWSKKGDRGRIDEAAKKADKSRNAFILEAIEEKIERDLNKTTEA' A
#
# COMPACT_ATOMS: atom_id res chain seq x y z
N MET A 1 -5.51 -6.59 33.41
CA MET A 1 -4.04 -6.48 33.29
C MET A 1 -3.75 -5.75 31.98
N GLU A 2 -3.58 -4.44 32.03
CA GLU A 2 -3.29 -3.63 30.83
C GLU A 2 -1.90 -4.00 30.33
N LYS A 3 -1.83 -4.75 29.23
CA LYS A 3 -0.57 -4.96 28.52
C LYS A 3 -0.19 -3.64 27.85
N GLN A 4 0.45 -2.74 28.58
CA GLN A 4 1.13 -1.59 28.00
C GLN A 4 2.13 -2.15 26.98
N GLY A 5 1.80 -2.01 25.69
CA GLY A 5 2.69 -2.39 24.60
C GLY A 5 4.08 -1.81 24.84
N LYS A 6 5.13 -2.61 24.58
CA LYS A 6 6.53 -2.24 24.80
C LYS A 6 6.76 -0.80 24.32
N ALA A 7 7.44 0.03 25.10
CA ALA A 7 7.70 1.44 24.74
C ALA A 7 8.31 1.60 23.33
N SER A 8 9.12 0.61 22.91
CA SER A 8 9.66 0.51 21.55
C SER A 8 8.59 0.43 20.46
N THR A 9 7.49 -0.29 20.69
CA THR A 9 6.36 -0.39 19.75
C THR A 9 5.68 0.97 19.59
N ARG A 10 5.39 1.66 20.71
CA ARG A 10 4.75 2.99 20.69
C ARG A 10 5.60 4.03 19.92
N ALA A 11 6.93 3.99 20.10
CA ALA A 11 7.83 4.90 19.41
C ALA A 11 7.84 4.67 17.89
N LYS A 12 7.85 3.39 17.46
CA LYS A 12 7.78 3.01 16.05
C LYS A 12 6.44 3.39 15.42
N ASP A 13 5.34 3.14 16.13
CA ASP A 13 4.01 3.49 15.65
C ASP A 13 3.85 5.00 15.49
N LYS A 14 4.40 5.81 16.42
CA LYS A 14 4.41 7.27 16.30
C LYS A 14 5.19 7.75 15.07
N TYR A 15 6.36 7.18 14.81
CA TYR A 15 7.13 7.50 13.60
C TYR A 15 6.37 7.09 12.34
N ASN A 16 5.80 5.88 12.32
CA ASN A 16 5.06 5.38 11.17
C ASN A 16 3.84 6.26 10.87
N ALA A 17 3.05 6.60 11.89
CA ALA A 17 1.86 7.45 11.73
C ALA A 17 2.19 8.89 11.31
N ALA A 18 3.39 9.38 11.61
CA ALA A 18 3.81 10.73 11.21
C ALA A 18 4.35 10.80 9.77
N ASN A 19 4.83 9.68 9.21
CA ASN A 19 5.53 9.67 7.92
C ASN A 19 4.81 8.85 6.85
N TYR A 20 3.88 7.97 7.22
CA TYR A 20 3.22 7.05 6.31
C TYR A 20 1.73 6.94 6.60
N ASP A 21 0.93 7.03 5.55
CA ASP A 21 -0.48 6.64 5.60
C ASP A 21 -0.61 5.12 5.45
N GLN A 22 -1.29 4.49 6.42
CA GLN A 22 -1.52 3.05 6.39
C GLN A 22 -2.78 2.71 5.58
N ILE A 23 -2.60 2.16 4.38
CA ILE A 23 -3.72 1.69 3.56
C ILE A 23 -3.96 0.21 3.80
N LYS A 24 -5.08 -0.13 4.46
CA LYS A 24 -5.50 -1.52 4.66
C LYS A 24 -6.44 -1.95 3.54
N ILE A 25 -5.94 -2.82 2.64
CA ILE A 25 -6.73 -3.37 1.54
C ILE A 25 -7.16 -4.81 1.82
N TRP A 26 -8.40 -5.13 1.44
CA TRP A 26 -8.89 -6.49 1.36
C TRP A 26 -8.90 -6.92 -0.11
N SER A 27 -8.19 -7.99 -0.43
CA SER A 27 -8.19 -8.61 -1.77
C SER A 27 -8.87 -9.98 -1.71
N LYS A 28 -9.26 -10.55 -2.85
CA LYS A 28 -9.86 -11.89 -2.85
C LYS A 28 -8.81 -12.91 -2.42
N LYS A 29 -9.28 -14.02 -1.83
CA LYS A 29 -8.41 -15.12 -1.43
C LYS A 29 -7.64 -15.63 -2.67
N GLY A 30 -6.31 -15.66 -2.58
CA GLY A 30 -5.42 -16.07 -3.67
C GLY A 30 -4.82 -14.91 -4.48
N ASP A 31 -5.39 -13.70 -4.40
CA ASP A 31 -4.88 -12.55 -5.17
C ASP A 31 -3.47 -12.15 -4.77
N ARG A 32 -3.07 -12.39 -3.51
CA ARG A 32 -1.72 -12.09 -3.06
C ARG A 32 -0.67 -12.75 -3.94
N GLY A 33 -0.85 -14.01 -4.32
CA GLY A 33 0.11 -14.72 -5.17
C GLY A 33 0.25 -14.05 -6.53
N ARG A 34 -0.89 -13.73 -7.15
CA ARG A 34 -0.95 -13.03 -8.44
C ARG A 34 -0.26 -11.67 -8.40
N ILE A 35 -0.44 -10.92 -7.31
CA ILE A 35 0.21 -9.61 -7.11
C ILE A 35 1.71 -9.79 -6.87
N ASP A 36 2.12 -10.76 -6.06
CA ASP A 36 3.54 -11.05 -5.80
C ASP A 36 4.26 -11.47 -7.10
N GLU A 37 3.63 -12.26 -7.97
CA GLU A 37 4.17 -12.62 -9.28
C GLU A 37 4.26 -11.44 -10.24
N ALA A 38 3.24 -10.59 -10.29
CA ALA A 38 3.25 -9.38 -11.12
C ALA A 38 4.34 -8.40 -10.65
N ALA A 39 4.48 -8.21 -9.34
CA ALA A 39 5.51 -7.37 -8.75
C ALA A 39 6.92 -7.88 -9.06
N LYS A 40 7.15 -9.21 -8.97
CA LYS A 40 8.42 -9.84 -9.37
C LYS A 40 8.76 -9.60 -10.85
N LYS A 41 7.77 -9.72 -11.75
CA LYS A 41 7.97 -9.44 -13.18
C LYS A 41 8.33 -7.98 -13.45
N ALA A 42 7.84 -7.07 -12.61
CA ALA A 42 8.14 -5.65 -12.67
C ALA A 42 9.41 -5.25 -11.89
N ASP A 43 10.15 -6.21 -11.33
CA ASP A 43 11.31 -6.00 -10.43
C ASP A 43 11.01 -5.04 -9.25
N LYS A 44 9.78 -5.08 -8.74
CA LYS A 44 9.29 -4.18 -7.69
C LYS A 44 8.85 -4.96 -6.46
N SER A 45 8.92 -4.30 -5.31
CA SER A 45 8.24 -4.82 -4.12
C SER A 45 6.73 -4.83 -4.37
N ARG A 46 6.01 -5.78 -3.76
CA ARG A 46 4.53 -5.80 -3.83
C ARG A 46 3.91 -4.46 -3.44
N ASN A 47 4.47 -3.79 -2.43
CA ASN A 47 3.97 -2.48 -2.01
C ASN A 47 4.16 -1.41 -3.09
N ALA A 48 5.38 -1.30 -3.64
CA ALA A 48 5.67 -0.35 -4.72
C ALA A 48 4.80 -0.62 -5.95
N PHE A 49 4.62 -1.89 -6.32
CA PHE A 49 3.75 -2.29 -7.43
C PHE A 49 2.29 -1.89 -7.22
N ILE A 50 1.75 -2.06 -6.00
CA ILE A 50 0.37 -1.65 -5.69
C ILE A 50 0.22 -0.13 -5.75
N LEU A 51 1.17 0.62 -5.19
CA LEU A 51 1.11 2.08 -5.17
C LEU A 51 1.20 2.67 -6.58
N GLU A 52 2.12 2.17 -7.40
CA GLU A 52 2.26 2.60 -8.80
C GLU A 52 1.00 2.30 -9.62
N ALA A 53 0.38 1.13 -9.44
CA ALA A 53 -0.86 0.80 -10.12
C ALA A 53 -2.04 1.70 -9.70
N ILE A 54 -2.02 2.23 -8.48
CA ILE A 54 -3.01 3.22 -8.01
C ILE A 54 -2.72 4.57 -8.65
N GLU A 55 -1.46 5.01 -8.68
CA GLU A 55 -1.04 6.27 -9.28
C GLU A 55 -1.36 6.33 -10.78
N GLU A 56 -0.97 5.30 -11.54
CA GLU A 56 -1.28 5.18 -12.97
C GLU A 56 -2.79 5.23 -13.22
N LYS A 57 -3.59 4.62 -12.34
CA LYS A 57 -5.05 4.65 -12.44
C LYS A 57 -5.60 6.06 -12.17
N ILE A 58 -5.08 6.76 -11.17
CA ILE A 58 -5.47 8.15 -10.86
C ILE A 58 -5.14 9.04 -12.05
N GLU A 59 -3.93 8.96 -12.59
CA GLU A 59 -3.49 9.74 -13.75
C GLU A 59 -4.36 9.48 -14.98
N ARG A 60 -4.64 8.20 -15.29
CA ARG A 60 -5.50 7.84 -16.41
C ARG A 60 -6.92 8.37 -16.26
N ASP A 61 -7.48 8.31 -15.06
CA ASP A 61 -8.87 8.74 -14.81
C ASP A 61 -8.95 10.29 -14.77
N LEU A 62 -7.90 10.98 -14.29
CA LEU A 62 -7.77 12.45 -14.38
C LEU A 62 -7.70 12.92 -15.84
N ASN A 63 -6.88 12.26 -16.67
CA ASN A 63 -6.71 12.66 -18.06
C ASN A 63 -8.02 12.49 -18.85
N LYS A 64 -8.77 11.41 -18.59
CA LYS A 64 -10.11 11.20 -19.16
C LYS A 64 -11.12 12.27 -18.77
N THR A 65 -10.99 12.86 -17.59
CA THR A 65 -11.92 13.91 -17.12
C THR A 65 -11.63 15.26 -17.78
N THR A 66 -10.43 15.45 -18.31
CA THR A 66 -10.02 16.71 -18.97
C THR A 66 -10.40 16.72 -20.46
N GLU A 67 -10.74 15.57 -21.02
CA GLU A 67 -11.10 15.36 -22.43
C GLU A 67 -12.62 15.22 -22.67
N ALA A 68 -13.46 15.42 -21.64
CA ALA A 68 -14.93 15.35 -21.70
C ALA A 68 -15.58 16.71 -21.41
#